data_AF-A0A934R505-F1
#
_entry.id   AF-A0A934R505-F1
#
_cell.length_a   1.000
_cell.length_b   1.000
_cell.length_c   1.000
_cell.angle_alpha   90.00
_cell.angle_beta   90.00
_cell.angle_gamma   90.00
#
_symmetry.space_group_name_H-M   'P 1'
#
loop_
_entity.id
_entity.type
_entity.pdbx_description
1 polymer ?
#
loop_
_entity_poly.entity_id
_entity_poly.type
_entity_poly.pdbx_seq_one_letter_code
_entity_poly.pdbx_strand_id
1 'polypeptide(L)'
;MADEYYETTNPAWIENSALTAPALLGAAAGLLLGDLMHPSARRGVGIGLGVLGVAALLPFVVGGVTGLVAGPRSKFGVRRNIQRIRDAGIVAPAYDDVEEELREQGLI
;
A
#
# COMPACT_ATOMS: atom_id res chain seq x y z
N MET A 1 -6.90 5.06 -35.75
CA MET A 1 -7.78 4.55 -34.67
C MET A 1 -7.69 3.03 -34.66
N ALA A 2 -6.61 2.49 -34.10
CA ALA A 2 -6.37 1.04 -34.02
C ALA A 2 -5.68 0.67 -32.69
N ASP A 3 -5.96 1.41 -31.62
CA ASP A 3 -5.21 1.31 -30.35
C ASP A 3 -6.14 1.09 -29.13
N GLU A 4 -7.18 0.27 -29.25
CA GLU A 4 -8.12 0.02 -28.12
C GLU A 4 -8.45 -1.47 -27.84
N TYR A 5 -7.69 -2.44 -28.39
CA TYR A 5 -8.02 -3.87 -28.25
C TYR A 5 -6.87 -4.79 -27.80
N TYR A 6 -5.86 -4.28 -27.09
CA TYR A 6 -4.78 -5.13 -26.55
C TYR A 6 -4.84 -5.40 -25.05
N GLU A 7 -5.83 -4.89 -24.32
CA GLU A 7 -5.89 -5.00 -22.86
C GLU A 7 -6.72 -6.19 -22.32
N THR A 8 -7.11 -7.15 -23.17
CA THR A 8 -8.03 -8.24 -22.77
C THR A 8 -7.53 -9.67 -23.07
N THR A 9 -6.24 -9.86 -23.35
CA THR A 9 -5.69 -11.20 -23.69
C THR A 9 -4.75 -11.75 -22.62
N ASN A 10 -4.94 -11.40 -21.35
CA ASN A 10 -4.39 -12.18 -20.26
C ASN A 10 -5.55 -12.65 -19.40
N PRO A 11 -5.89 -13.94 -19.42
CA PRO A 11 -7.11 -14.37 -18.78
C PRO A 11 -6.92 -14.28 -17.26
N ALA A 12 -7.83 -13.59 -16.57
CA ALA A 12 -7.76 -13.24 -15.16
C ALA A 12 -7.46 -14.41 -14.19
N TRP A 13 -7.66 -15.66 -14.63
CA TRP A 13 -7.28 -16.84 -13.86
C TRP A 13 -5.76 -17.05 -13.78
N ILE A 14 -4.97 -16.63 -14.78
CA ILE A 14 -3.50 -16.68 -14.74
C ILE A 14 -2.98 -15.69 -13.69
N GLU A 15 -3.49 -14.46 -13.70
CA GLU A 15 -3.10 -13.43 -12.75
C GLU A 15 -3.50 -13.80 -11.32
N ASN A 16 -4.74 -14.26 -11.12
CA ASN A 16 -5.19 -14.74 -9.81
C ASN A 16 -4.42 -15.97 -9.34
N SER A 17 -4.04 -16.88 -10.25
CA SER A 17 -3.22 -18.05 -9.91
C SER A 17 -1.81 -17.63 -9.51
N ALA A 18 -1.20 -16.70 -10.24
CA ALA A 18 0.13 -16.17 -9.91
C ALA A 18 0.15 -15.46 -8.54
N LEU A 19 -0.93 -14.73 -8.22
CA LEU A 19 -1.08 -14.05 -6.93
C LEU A 19 -1.33 -15.00 -5.75
N THR A 20 -2.00 -16.14 -6.00
CA THR A 20 -2.39 -17.09 -4.94
C THR A 20 -1.41 -18.27 -4.79
N ALA A 21 -0.60 -18.56 -5.81
CA ALA A 21 0.33 -19.68 -5.81
C ALA A 21 1.32 -19.67 -4.63
N PRO A 22 1.96 -18.54 -4.25
CA PRO A 22 2.85 -18.50 -3.10
C PRO A 22 2.13 -18.82 -1.77
N ALA A 23 0.89 -18.37 -1.61
CA ALA A 23 0.10 -18.63 -0.42
C ALA A 23 -0.30 -20.11 -0.31
N LEU A 24 -0.73 -20.71 -1.43
CA LEU A 24 -1.08 -22.14 -1.48
C LEU A 24 0.16 -23.02 -1.24
N LEU A 25 1.30 -22.68 -1.85
CA LEU A 25 2.55 -23.39 -1.67
C LEU A 25 3.05 -23.29 -0.22
N GLY A 26 2.99 -22.08 0.37
CA GLY A 26 3.33 -21.87 1.78
C GLY A 26 2.41 -22.64 2.74
N ALA A 27 1.10 -22.68 2.46
CA ALA A 27 0.15 -23.46 3.25
C ALA A 27 0.42 -24.96 3.16
N ALA A 28 0.68 -25.49 1.98
CA ALA A 28 1.03 -26.89 1.77
C ALA A 28 2.35 -27.25 2.47
N ALA A 29 3.38 -26.40 2.33
CA ALA A 29 4.65 -26.57 3.03
C ALA A 29 4.46 -26.57 4.55
N GLY A 30 3.63 -25.66 5.09
CA GLY A 30 3.30 -25.60 6.51
C GLY A 30 2.54 -26.83 7.01
N LEU A 31 1.64 -27.40 6.21
CA LEU A 31 0.94 -28.64 6.55
C LEU A 31 1.88 -29.84 6.60
N LEU A 32 2.77 -29.98 5.60
CA LEU A 32 3.78 -31.05 5.57
C LEU A 32 4.76 -30.93 6.75
N LEU A 33 5.27 -29.72 7.02
CA LEU A 33 6.13 -29.47 8.17
C LEU A 33 5.40 -29.75 9.50
N GLY A 34 4.13 -29.39 9.59
CA GLY A 34 3.30 -29.63 10.76
C GLY A 34 3.04 -31.10 11.05
N ASP A 35 3.04 -31.96 10.03
CA ASP A 35 2.87 -33.41 10.17
C ASP A 35 4.16 -34.11 10.63
N LEU A 36 5.32 -33.56 10.25
CA LEU A 36 6.64 -34.04 10.67
C LEU A 36 7.06 -33.57 12.08
N MET A 37 6.33 -32.62 12.68
CA MET A 37 6.68 -32.04 13.99
C MET A 37 6.17 -32.87 15.18
N HIS A 38 7.02 -32.96 16.20
CA HIS A 38 6.64 -33.55 17.49
C HIS A 38 5.45 -32.77 18.13
N PRO A 39 4.52 -33.44 18.82
CA PRO A 39 3.32 -32.80 19.39
C PRO A 39 3.58 -31.58 20.28
N SER A 40 4.72 -31.55 20.96
CA SER A 40 5.16 -30.42 21.80
C SER A 40 5.59 -29.19 20.99
N ALA A 41 6.22 -29.37 19.83
CA ALA A 41 6.65 -28.29 18.95
C ALA A 41 5.48 -27.73 18.10
N ARG A 42 4.52 -28.59 17.75
CA ARG A 42 3.37 -28.25 16.88
C ARG A 42 2.52 -27.10 17.42
N ARG A 43 2.31 -27.05 18.74
CA ARG A 43 1.54 -25.97 19.39
C ARG A 43 2.23 -24.62 19.30
N GLY A 44 3.53 -24.57 19.61
CA GLY A 44 4.30 -23.32 19.60
C GLY A 44 4.42 -22.74 18.18
N VAL A 45 4.75 -23.59 17.22
CA VAL A 45 4.87 -23.19 15.81
C VAL A 45 3.52 -22.81 15.21
N GLY A 46 2.46 -23.57 15.50
CA GLY A 46 1.11 -23.27 15.03
C GLY A 46 0.56 -21.94 15.56
N ILE A 47 0.75 -21.65 16.85
CA ILE A 47 0.34 -20.36 17.44
C ILE A 47 1.18 -19.22 16.85
N GLY A 48 2.49 -19.40 16.73
CA GLY A 48 3.39 -18.40 16.14
C GLY A 48 2.99 -18.04 14.72
N LEU A 49 2.81 -19.04 13.84
CA LEU A 49 2.38 -18.84 12.46
C LEU A 49 0.97 -18.25 12.37
N GLY A 50 0.06 -18.64 13.26
CA GLY A 50 -1.27 -18.06 13.34
C GLY A 50 -1.25 -16.57 13.67
N VAL A 51 -0.48 -16.17 14.69
CA VAL A 51 -0.29 -14.75 15.06
C VAL A 51 0.37 -13.98 13.93
N LEU A 52 1.38 -14.55 13.28
CA LEU A 52 2.09 -13.92 12.17
C LEU A 52 1.17 -13.75 10.95
N GLY A 53 0.31 -14.73 10.66
CA GLY A 53 -0.71 -14.64 9.63
C GLY A 53 -1.75 -13.54 9.90
N VAL A 54 -2.22 -13.42 11.15
CA VAL A 54 -3.11 -12.32 11.56
C VAL A 54 -2.41 -10.96 11.45
N ALA A 55 -1.15 -10.87 11.86
CA ALA A 55 -0.35 -9.65 11.75
C ALA A 55 -0.13 -9.23 10.29
N ALA A 56 0.04 -10.18 9.36
CA ALA A 56 0.18 -9.90 7.93
C ALA A 56 -1.07 -9.25 7.32
N LEU A 57 -2.25 -9.39 7.94
CA LEU A 57 -3.49 -8.73 7.50
C LEU A 57 -3.63 -7.29 8.02
N LEU A 58 -2.79 -6.85 8.96
CA LEU A 58 -2.86 -5.50 9.53
C LEU A 58 -2.81 -4.37 8.49
N PRO A 59 -1.97 -4.40 7.44
CA PRO A 59 -1.92 -3.31 6.46
C PRO A 59 -3.24 -3.12 5.71
N PHE A 60 -3.99 -4.20 5.45
CA PHE A 60 -5.30 -4.12 4.80
C PHE A 60 -6.34 -3.48 5.72
N VAL A 61 -6.33 -3.83 7.00
CA VAL A 61 -7.23 -3.24 8.00
C VAL A 61 -6.94 -1.76 8.19
N VAL A 62 -5.65 -1.40 8.35
CA VAL A 62 -5.22 0.00 8.49
C VAL A 62 -5.53 0.80 7.23
N GLY A 63 -5.30 0.24 6.04
CA GLY A 63 -5.63 0.87 4.76
C GLY A 63 -7.14 1.12 4.61
N GLY A 64 -7.97 0.16 4.99
CA GLY A 64 -9.43 0.31 4.98
C GLY A 64 -9.93 1.40 5.93
N VAL A 65 -9.42 1.42 7.17
CA VAL A 65 -9.80 2.43 8.18
C VAL A 65 -9.30 3.82 7.80
N THR A 66 -8.06 3.94 7.34
CA THR A 66 -7.50 5.23 6.89
C THR A 66 -8.20 5.75 5.63
N GLY A 67 -8.58 4.88 4.69
CA GLY A 67 -9.43 5.25 3.56
C GLY A 67 -10.81 5.77 3.99
N LEU A 68 -11.38 5.20 5.06
CA LEU A 68 -12.66 5.64 5.61
C LEU A 68 -12.56 6.99 6.36
N VAL A 69 -11.49 7.20 7.13
CA VAL A 69 -11.35 8.36 8.03
C VAL A 69 -10.62 9.52 7.37
N ALA A 70 -9.62 9.25 6.55
CA ALA A 70 -8.76 10.24 5.90
C ALA A 70 -8.86 10.24 4.38
N GLY A 71 -9.64 9.33 3.78
CA GLY A 71 -9.79 9.27 2.33
C GLY A 71 -10.65 10.39 1.74
N PRO A 72 -10.74 10.46 0.39
CA PRO A 72 -11.37 11.57 -0.34
C PRO A 72 -12.87 11.73 -0.08
N ARG A 73 -13.54 10.68 0.43
CA ARG A 73 -14.97 10.69 0.76
C ARG A 73 -15.24 11.04 2.23
N SER A 74 -14.20 11.19 3.05
CA SER A 74 -14.32 11.60 4.45
C SER A 74 -14.41 13.12 4.58
N LYS A 75 -15.41 13.61 5.32
CA LYS A 75 -15.55 15.04 5.65
C LYS A 75 -14.31 15.61 6.37
N PHE A 76 -13.68 14.81 7.24
CA PHE A 76 -12.47 15.22 7.96
C PHE A 76 -11.22 15.07 7.08
N GLY A 77 -11.15 14.04 6.23
CA GLY A 77 -10.06 13.80 5.30
C GLY A 77 -9.92 14.90 4.24
N VAL A 78 -11.05 15.31 3.64
CA VAL A 78 -11.08 16.42 2.66
C VAL A 78 -10.65 17.74 3.30
N ARG A 79 -11.17 18.07 4.49
CA ARG A 79 -10.80 19.31 5.19
C ARG A 79 -9.31 19.34 5.52
N ARG A 80 -8.73 18.23 5.99
CA ARG A 80 -7.30 18.12 6.31
C ARG A 80 -6.41 18.11 5.07
N ASN A 81 -6.86 17.52 3.97
CA ASN A 81 -6.12 17.53 2.70
C ASN A 81 -6.10 18.95 2.09
N ILE A 82 -7.23 19.66 2.11
CA ILE A 82 -7.31 21.06 1.67
C ILE A 82 -6.42 21.96 2.54
N GLN A 83 -6.39 21.74 3.86
CA GLN A 83 -5.47 22.46 4.75
C GLN A 83 -4.00 22.15 4.43
N ARG A 84 -3.64 20.88 4.19
CA ARG A 84 -2.27 20.52 3.78
C ARG A 84 -1.85 21.17 2.46
N ILE A 85 -2.73 21.22 1.46
CA ILE A 85 -2.44 21.88 0.18
C ILE A 85 -2.23 23.39 0.41
N ARG A 86 -3.04 24.00 1.25
CA ARG A 86 -2.92 25.42 1.62
C ARG A 86 -1.62 25.70 2.36
N ASP A 87 -1.29 24.88 3.36
CA ASP A 87 -0.08 25.04 4.16
C ASP A 87 1.19 24.72 3.34
N ALA A 88 1.14 23.75 2.42
CA ALA A 88 2.24 23.49 1.49
C ALA A 88 2.49 24.66 0.53
N GLY A 89 1.45 25.40 0.16
CA GLY A 89 1.58 26.66 -0.58
C GLY A 89 2.07 27.84 0.26
N ILE A 90 2.04 27.76 1.59
CA ILE A 90 2.52 28.80 2.51
C ILE A 90 4.00 28.61 2.86
N VAL A 91 4.54 27.39 2.77
CA VAL A 91 5.94 27.05 3.13
C VAL A 91 6.92 27.15 1.94
N ALA A 92 6.45 27.43 0.72
CA ALA A 92 7.32 27.68 -0.43
C ALA A 92 7.35 29.17 -0.79
N PRO A 93 8.22 29.99 -0.19
CA PRO A 93 8.59 31.28 -0.76
C PRO A 93 9.52 31.05 -1.96
N ALA A 94 9.11 30.24 -2.94
CA ALA A 94 9.88 30.04 -4.18
C ALA A 94 9.87 31.31 -5.07
N TYR A 95 9.15 32.35 -4.65
CA TYR A 95 9.19 33.67 -5.27
C TYR A 95 10.36 34.52 -4.77
N ASP A 96 10.84 34.32 -3.54
CA ASP A 96 11.99 35.09 -3.04
C ASP A 96 13.27 34.69 -3.79
N ASP A 97 13.48 33.40 -4.04
CA ASP A 97 14.67 32.91 -4.75
C ASP A 97 14.73 33.42 -6.21
N VAL A 98 13.60 33.44 -6.91
CA VAL A 98 13.52 33.91 -8.31
C VAL A 98 13.61 35.43 -8.38
N GLU A 99 13.03 36.15 -7.44
CA GLU A 99 13.13 37.61 -7.40
C GLU A 99 14.53 38.09 -7.00
N GLU A 100 15.22 37.36 -6.11
CA GLU A 100 16.62 37.58 -5.76
C GLU A 100 17.55 37.27 -6.95
N GLU A 101 17.33 36.18 -7.67
CA GLU A 101 18.12 35.81 -8.86
C GLU A 101 17.91 36.81 -10.02
N LEU A 102 16.69 37.31 -10.22
CA LEU A 102 16.40 38.35 -11.23
C LEU A 102 17.00 39.72 -10.86
N ARG A 103 17.07 40.05 -9.56
CA ARG A 103 17.77 41.25 -9.06
C ARG A 103 19.29 41.13 -9.20
N GLU A 104 19.87 39.96 -8.94
CA GLU A 104 21.29 39.71 -9.18
C GLU A 104 21.67 39.77 -10.66
N GLN A 105 20.76 39.35 -11.55
CA GLN A 105 20.93 39.45 -13.01
C GLN A 105 20.59 40.84 -13.58
N GLY A 106 20.11 41.77 -12.75
CA GLY A 106 19.80 43.16 -13.13
C GLY A 106 18.62 43.29 -14.10
N LEU A 107 17.72 42.30 -14.11
CA LEU A 107 16.54 42.29 -14.98
C LEU A 107 15.36 43.05 -14.37
N ILE A 108 15.39 43.26 -13.05
CA ILE A 108 14.47 44.10 -12.24
C ILE A 108 15.20 44.78 -11.08
#